data_AF-A0A9D3M4N9-F1
#
_entry.id   AF-A0A9D3M4N9-F1
#
_cell.length_a   1.000
_cell.length_b   1.000
_cell.length_c   1.000
_cell.angle_alpha   90.00
_cell.angle_beta   90.00
_cell.angle_gamma   90.00
#
_symmetry.space_group_name_H-M   'P 1'
#
loop_
_entity.id
_entity.type
_entity.pdbx_description
1 polymer ?
#
loop_
_entity_poly.entity_id
_entity_poly.type
_entity_poly.pdbx_seq_one_letter_code
_entity_poly.pdbx_strand_id
1 'polypeptide(L)'
;MMFILRQKRKWCELNWEACSFSKAFSMNNLNEPPVWNIRPNQRGDGDGNKWNYALLVPMLGLAAFRWIWSRESQRQIQEVKSRYDKDMAAISKELDGKYRETLTESRRAAAHLELELEKERQRVQGYRQALASQSQQLLEERRGLQQERQALEGEKEQLLSVLVPRERRLEMERNLLVRAAREPLVSELGMEAGLQDIFKMDRHCADLRNTDKRRNGSLMWLYLRYWEQQVELQKHKRAEAALLGPQSDLK
;
A
#
# COMPACT_ATOMS: atom_id res chain seq x y z
N MET A 1 51.65 -39.31 27.19
CA MET A 1 50.93 -38.02 27.35
C MET A 1 49.43 -38.10 27.03
N MET A 2 48.96 -38.96 26.10
CA MET A 2 47.52 -39.15 25.83
C MET A 2 46.72 -39.89 26.94
N PHE A 3 47.36 -40.69 27.79
CA PHE A 3 46.67 -41.46 28.84
C PHE A 3 46.16 -40.60 30.01
N ILE A 4 46.85 -39.50 30.32
CA ILE A 4 46.50 -38.58 31.42
C ILE A 4 45.32 -37.67 31.02
N LEU A 5 45.24 -37.28 29.75
CA LEU A 5 44.14 -36.48 29.22
C LEU A 5 42.83 -37.29 29.11
N ARG A 6 42.91 -38.61 28.94
CA ARG A 6 41.74 -39.51 28.89
C ARG A 6 41.16 -39.81 30.29
N GLN A 7 42.01 -39.84 31.32
CA GLN A 7 41.59 -39.94 32.73
C GLN A 7 40.92 -38.64 33.22
N LYS A 8 41.39 -37.46 32.80
CA LYS A 8 40.76 -36.16 33.13
C LYS A 8 39.32 -36.02 32.61
N ARG A 9 39.01 -36.56 31.43
CA ARG A 9 37.66 -36.46 30.85
C ARG A 9 36.66 -37.36 31.61
N LYS A 10 37.07 -38.58 31.98
CA LYS A 10 36.22 -39.52 32.74
C LYS A 10 35.96 -39.08 34.19
N TRP A 11 36.91 -38.40 34.84
CA TRP A 11 36.72 -37.94 36.22
C TRP A 11 35.80 -36.70 36.31
N CYS A 12 35.72 -35.88 35.26
CA CYS A 12 34.77 -34.77 35.17
C CYS A 12 33.36 -35.23 34.77
N GLU A 13 33.20 -36.23 33.88
CA GLU A 13 31.88 -36.76 33.50
C GLU A 13 31.17 -37.47 34.66
N LEU A 14 31.90 -38.14 35.56
CA LEU A 14 31.32 -38.85 36.71
C LEU A 14 30.90 -37.94 37.88
N ASN A 15 31.24 -36.65 37.87
CA ASN A 15 31.01 -35.74 39.00
C ASN A 15 30.12 -34.52 38.66
N TRP A 16 29.61 -34.45 37.42
CA TRP A 16 28.64 -33.44 37.00
C TRP A 16 27.25 -33.65 37.64
N GLU A 17 26.85 -34.91 37.85
CA GLU A 17 25.57 -35.23 38.50
C GLU A 17 25.55 -34.84 40.00
N ALA A 18 26.71 -34.83 40.68
CA ALA A 18 26.82 -34.35 42.06
C ALA A 18 26.71 -32.82 42.18
N CYS A 19 26.89 -32.08 41.08
CA CYS A 19 26.83 -30.61 41.09
C CYS A 19 25.41 -30.06 40.87
N SER A 20 24.42 -30.92 40.59
CA SER A 20 23.01 -30.52 40.38
C SER A 20 22.13 -30.58 41.63
N PHE A 21 22.66 -31.05 42.78
CA PHE A 21 21.86 -31.22 44.00
C PHE A 21 22.26 -30.29 45.16
N SER A 22 22.97 -29.20 44.90
CA SER A 22 23.23 -28.15 45.91
C SER A 22 22.64 -26.81 45.51
N LYS A 23 21.36 -26.83 45.15
CA LYS A 23 20.52 -25.64 45.01
C LYS A 23 19.52 -25.55 46.17
N ALA A 24 20.04 -25.62 47.40
CA ALA A 24 19.30 -25.29 48.62
C ALA A 24 20.25 -25.25 49.83
N PHE A 25 21.11 -24.23 49.92
CA PHE A 25 21.46 -23.57 51.18
C PHE A 25 22.26 -22.32 50.86
N SER A 26 21.55 -21.21 50.76
CA SER A 26 22.11 -19.90 50.46
C SER A 26 22.87 -19.37 51.68
N MET A 27 24.15 -19.08 51.45
CA MET A 27 24.91 -17.98 52.05
C MET A 27 24.98 -17.92 53.57
N ASN A 28 26.05 -18.49 54.15
CA ASN A 28 26.58 -17.98 55.42
C ASN A 28 27.97 -17.36 55.22
N ASN A 29 28.08 -16.21 55.86
CA ASN A 29 29.09 -15.16 55.82
C ASN A 29 30.50 -15.69 56.17
N LEU A 30 31.48 -15.49 55.28
CA LEU A 30 32.87 -15.97 55.44
C LEU A 30 33.75 -15.07 56.33
N ASN A 31 33.16 -14.34 57.28
CA ASN A 31 33.92 -13.39 58.12
C ASN A 31 33.96 -13.73 59.62
N GLU A 32 33.69 -14.97 60.00
CA GLU A 32 33.95 -15.47 61.37
C GLU A 32 34.99 -16.61 61.31
N PRO A 33 36.15 -16.50 61.99
CA PRO A 33 37.07 -17.62 62.08
C PRO A 33 36.46 -18.70 63.00
N PRO A 34 36.56 -20.00 62.66
CA PRO A 34 36.05 -21.05 63.53
C PRO A 34 36.82 -21.04 64.85
N VAL A 35 36.09 -20.88 65.95
CA VAL A 35 36.57 -21.01 67.33
C VAL A 35 37.16 -22.42 67.50
N TRP A 36 38.48 -22.52 67.58
CA TRP A 36 39.15 -23.76 67.99
C TRP A 36 38.92 -23.99 69.47
N ASN A 37 37.89 -24.78 69.79
CA ASN A 37 37.61 -25.24 71.14
C ASN A 37 38.61 -26.34 71.53
N ILE A 38 39.84 -25.96 71.90
CA ILE A 38 40.76 -26.82 72.65
C ILE A 38 41.03 -26.12 73.99
N ARG A 39 40.29 -26.51 75.02
CA ARG A 39 40.66 -26.20 76.41
C ARG A 39 41.80 -27.13 76.83
N PRO A 40 42.98 -26.65 77.26
CA PRO A 40 43.92 -27.51 77.94
C PRO A 40 43.49 -27.60 79.40
N ASN A 41 42.86 -28.70 79.80
CA ASN A 41 42.83 -29.06 81.21
C ASN A 41 44.18 -29.68 81.61
N GLN A 42 44.53 -29.41 82.86
CA GLN A 42 45.85 -29.36 83.45
C GLN A 42 46.44 -30.73 83.81
N ARG A 43 47.79 -30.78 83.79
CA ARG A 43 48.74 -31.74 84.42
C ARG A 43 49.27 -32.89 83.57
N GLY A 44 50.59 -32.91 83.43
CA GLY A 44 51.37 -34.05 82.96
C GLY A 44 52.77 -33.64 82.55
N ASP A 45 53.75 -34.17 83.26
CA ASP A 45 55.19 -33.95 83.15
C ASP A 45 55.77 -34.27 81.76
N GLY A 46 56.97 -33.76 81.49
CA GLY A 46 57.60 -33.73 80.17
C GLY A 46 57.80 -35.09 79.48
N ASP A 47 57.62 -35.10 78.15
CA ASP A 47 58.39 -35.96 77.25
C ASP A 47 58.30 -35.51 75.78
N GLY A 48 59.35 -35.80 75.01
CA GLY A 48 59.67 -35.22 73.70
C GLY A 48 58.70 -35.54 72.56
N ASN A 49 58.27 -34.50 71.85
CA ASN A 49 57.38 -34.56 70.69
C ASN A 49 58.11 -35.00 69.40
N LYS A 50 58.51 -36.28 69.31
CA LYS A 50 59.32 -36.83 68.18
C LYS A 50 58.50 -37.36 66.99
N TRP A 51 57.18 -37.44 67.08
CA TRP A 51 56.31 -38.00 66.02
C TRP A 51 55.53 -36.97 65.17
N ASN A 52 55.73 -35.67 65.36
CA ASN A 52 54.86 -34.67 64.74
C ASN A 52 55.20 -34.31 63.29
N TYR A 53 56.40 -34.64 62.78
CA TYR A 53 56.83 -34.24 61.42
C TYR A 53 56.32 -35.15 60.29
N ALA A 54 56.08 -36.44 60.56
CA ALA A 54 55.65 -37.40 59.55
C ALA A 54 54.21 -37.16 59.05
N LEU A 55 53.34 -36.58 59.89
CA LEU A 55 51.98 -36.18 59.54
C LEU A 55 51.89 -34.72 59.08
N LEU A 56 52.74 -33.82 59.60
CA LEU A 56 52.78 -32.42 59.19
C LEU A 56 53.22 -32.24 57.73
N VAL A 57 54.25 -32.97 57.28
CA VAL A 57 54.81 -32.79 55.93
C VAL A 57 53.78 -33.14 54.83
N PRO A 58 53.04 -34.27 54.90
CA PRO A 58 51.94 -34.54 53.99
C PRO A 58 50.78 -33.54 54.10
N MET A 59 50.43 -33.09 55.31
CA MET A 59 49.35 -32.12 55.53
C MET A 59 49.69 -30.73 54.95
N LEU A 60 50.93 -30.29 55.11
CA LEU A 60 51.44 -29.06 54.50
C LEU A 60 51.50 -29.18 52.96
N GLY A 61 51.94 -30.34 52.44
CA GLY A 61 51.93 -30.64 51.01
C GLY A 61 50.53 -30.61 50.40
N LEU A 62 49.53 -31.18 51.09
CA LEU A 62 48.12 -31.15 50.67
C LEU A 62 47.52 -29.73 50.75
N ALA A 63 47.85 -28.96 51.79
CA ALA A 63 47.42 -27.57 51.91
C ALA A 63 48.03 -26.69 50.81
N ALA A 64 49.33 -26.85 50.52
CA ALA A 64 50.02 -26.16 49.44
C ALA A 64 49.47 -26.59 48.07
N PHE A 65 49.20 -27.88 47.84
CA PHE A 65 48.59 -28.37 46.61
C PHE A 65 47.16 -27.87 46.42
N ARG A 66 46.35 -27.88 47.50
CA ARG A 66 45.00 -27.30 47.50
C ARG A 66 45.04 -25.81 47.23
N TRP A 67 46.02 -25.08 47.76
CA TRP A 67 46.21 -23.65 47.50
C TRP A 67 46.66 -23.38 46.06
N ILE A 68 47.66 -24.10 45.55
CA ILE A 68 48.14 -23.99 44.16
C ILE A 68 47.00 -24.29 43.18
N TRP A 69 46.23 -25.37 43.41
CA TRP A 69 45.14 -25.77 42.54
C TRP A 69 43.91 -24.84 42.67
N SER A 70 43.57 -24.40 43.88
CA SER A 70 42.51 -23.42 44.10
C SER A 70 42.83 -22.09 43.42
N ARG A 71 44.08 -21.64 43.47
CA ARG A 71 44.53 -20.41 42.83
C ARG A 71 44.47 -20.49 41.31
N GLU A 72 44.94 -21.60 40.73
CA GLU A 72 44.90 -21.81 39.27
C GLU A 72 43.46 -21.99 38.76
N SER A 73 42.62 -22.69 39.51
CA SER A 73 41.19 -22.84 39.21
C SER A 73 40.45 -21.50 39.26
N GLN A 74 40.67 -20.69 40.30
CA GLN A 74 40.07 -19.35 40.40
C GLN A 74 40.48 -18.45 39.24
N ARG A 75 41.74 -18.53 38.80
CA ARG A 75 42.24 -17.78 37.64
C ARG A 75 41.51 -18.18 36.36
N GLN A 76 41.37 -19.48 36.11
CA GLN A 76 40.65 -19.98 34.93
C GLN A 76 39.17 -19.60 34.97
N ILE A 77 38.53 -19.67 36.13
CA ILE A 77 37.14 -19.23 36.33
C ILE A 77 37.01 -17.72 36.06
N GLN A 78 37.92 -16.90 36.57
CA GLN A 78 37.90 -15.46 36.33
C GLN A 78 38.14 -15.11 34.86
N GLU A 79 39.02 -15.84 34.18
CA GLU A 79 39.27 -15.64 32.75
C GLU A 79 38.03 -16.00 31.92
N VAL A 80 37.41 -17.15 32.19
CA VAL A 80 36.18 -17.56 31.50
C VAL A 80 35.03 -16.60 31.80
N LYS A 81 34.88 -16.14 33.05
CA LYS A 81 33.89 -15.11 33.40
C LYS A 81 34.13 -13.81 32.64
N SER A 82 35.36 -13.31 32.63
CA SER A 82 35.70 -12.08 31.90
C SER A 82 35.46 -12.24 30.39
N ARG A 83 35.75 -13.40 29.81
CA ARG A 83 35.43 -13.70 28.40
C ARG A 83 33.91 -13.69 28.17
N TYR A 84 33.14 -14.39 29.00
CA TYR A 84 31.69 -14.42 28.90
C TYR A 84 31.06 -13.03 29.06
N ASP A 85 31.53 -12.24 30.02
CA ASP A 85 31.04 -10.88 30.25
C ASP A 85 31.35 -9.98 29.04
N LYS A 86 32.54 -10.11 28.44
CA LYS A 86 32.92 -9.41 27.20
C LYS A 86 32.04 -9.82 26.02
N ASP A 87 31.84 -11.13 25.84
CA ASP A 87 31.04 -11.67 24.75
C ASP A 87 29.57 -11.24 24.90
N MET A 88 29.03 -11.31 26.11
CA MET A 88 27.66 -10.87 26.41
C MET A 88 27.49 -9.36 26.19
N ALA A 89 28.47 -8.55 26.59
CA ALA A 89 28.46 -7.11 26.33
C ALA A 89 28.59 -6.77 24.84
N ALA A 90 29.35 -7.56 24.08
CA ALA A 90 29.45 -7.41 22.63
C ALA A 90 28.13 -7.77 21.95
N ILE A 91 27.52 -8.89 22.32
CA ILE A 91 26.24 -9.36 21.77
C ILE A 91 25.11 -8.39 22.11
N SER A 92 25.02 -7.90 23.34
CA SER A 92 23.99 -6.94 23.74
C SER A 92 24.13 -5.62 22.96
N LYS A 93 25.35 -5.12 22.79
CA LYS A 93 25.63 -3.92 21.99
C LYS A 93 25.28 -4.12 20.51
N GLU A 94 25.58 -5.29 19.94
CA GLU A 94 25.23 -5.62 18.55
C GLU A 94 23.71 -5.68 18.37
N LEU A 95 22.99 -6.33 19.30
CA LEU A 95 21.53 -6.38 19.30
C LEU A 95 20.94 -4.98 19.38
N ASP A 96 21.38 -4.15 20.34
CA ASP A 96 20.93 -2.77 20.49
C ASP A 96 21.20 -1.93 19.23
N GLY A 97 22.33 -2.18 18.56
CA GLY A 97 22.65 -1.60 17.25
C GLY A 97 21.60 -1.96 16.20
N LYS A 98 21.34 -3.26 16.00
CA LYS A 98 20.34 -3.77 15.03
C LYS A 98 18.93 -3.29 15.35
N TYR A 99 18.54 -3.25 16.61
CA TYR A 99 17.23 -2.71 17.02
C TYR A 99 17.10 -1.22 16.67
N ARG A 100 18.15 -0.42 16.90
CA ARG A 100 18.14 1.00 16.52
C ARG A 100 18.11 1.19 15.01
N GLU A 101 18.89 0.41 14.26
CA GLU A 101 18.90 0.44 12.80
C GLU A 101 17.51 0.13 12.23
N THR A 102 16.91 -1.01 12.61
CA THR A 102 15.56 -1.39 12.16
C THR A 102 14.49 -0.36 12.53
N LEU A 103 14.57 0.24 13.72
CA LEU A 103 13.66 1.33 14.10
C LEU A 103 13.85 2.56 13.21
N THR A 104 15.08 2.94 12.87
CA THR A 104 15.34 4.08 11.99
C THR A 104 14.89 3.81 10.55
N GLU A 105 15.10 2.60 10.04
CA GLU A 105 14.64 2.19 8.72
C GLU A 105 13.12 2.18 8.63
N SER A 106 12.45 1.60 9.64
CA SER A 106 10.99 1.61 9.74
C SER A 106 10.43 3.03 9.75
N ARG A 107 11.05 3.94 10.52
CA ARG A 107 10.68 5.37 10.53
C ARG A 107 10.88 6.05 9.18
N ARG A 108 11.98 5.77 8.48
CA ARG A 108 12.22 6.31 7.13
C ARG A 108 11.20 5.79 6.12
N ALA A 109 10.89 4.49 6.16
CA ALA A 109 9.89 3.89 5.30
C ALA A 109 8.50 4.47 5.57
N ALA A 110 8.12 4.65 6.84
CA ALA A 110 6.86 5.30 7.22
C ALA A 110 6.79 6.74 6.68
N ALA A 111 7.82 7.55 6.89
CA ALA A 111 7.87 8.93 6.38
C ALA A 111 7.79 8.99 4.85
N HIS A 112 8.42 8.05 4.15
CA HIS A 112 8.34 7.96 2.68
C HIS A 112 6.92 7.67 2.21
N LEU A 113 6.25 6.68 2.82
CA LEU A 113 4.89 6.30 2.49
C LEU A 113 3.88 7.41 2.81
N GLU A 114 4.07 8.13 3.91
CA GLU A 114 3.26 9.30 4.26
C GLU A 114 3.33 10.37 3.18
N LEU A 115 4.54 10.66 2.68
CA LEU A 115 4.75 11.65 1.62
C LEU A 115 4.15 11.20 0.28
N GLU A 116 4.27 9.92 -0.08
CA GLU A 116 3.60 9.38 -1.27
C GLU A 116 2.08 9.49 -1.17
N LEU A 117 1.54 9.18 0.01
CA LEU A 117 0.10 9.25 0.27
C LEU A 117 -0.41 10.70 0.17
N GLU A 118 0.35 11.68 0.65
CA GLU A 118 0.02 13.11 0.48
C GLU A 118 0.01 13.52 -1.00
N LYS A 119 1.00 13.08 -1.79
CA LYS A 119 1.03 13.32 -3.24
C LYS A 119 -0.18 12.72 -3.94
N GLU A 120 -0.55 11.49 -3.62
CA GLU A 120 -1.73 10.84 -4.19
C GLU A 120 -3.02 11.55 -3.80
N ARG A 121 -3.13 11.98 -2.53
CA ARG A 121 -4.27 12.79 -2.09
C ARG A 121 -4.40 14.08 -2.89
N GLN A 122 -3.29 14.77 -3.13
CA GLN A 122 -3.28 15.99 -3.95
C GLN A 122 -3.68 15.69 -5.41
N ARG A 123 -3.15 14.62 -6.00
CA ARG A 123 -3.53 14.17 -7.36
C ARG A 123 -5.03 13.88 -7.46
N VAL A 124 -5.56 13.07 -6.54
CA VAL A 124 -6.98 12.70 -6.49
C VAL A 124 -7.86 13.94 -6.27
N GLN A 125 -7.44 14.88 -5.44
CA GLN A 125 -8.17 16.15 -5.27
C GLN A 125 -8.20 16.97 -6.56
N GLY A 126 -7.07 17.08 -7.27
CA GLY A 126 -7.01 17.76 -8.56
C GLY A 126 -7.94 17.11 -9.60
N TYR A 127 -7.92 15.78 -9.70
CA TYR A 127 -8.83 15.05 -10.60
C TYR A 127 -10.31 15.23 -10.22
N ARG A 128 -10.65 15.21 -8.93
CA ARG A 128 -12.02 15.47 -8.47
C ARG A 128 -12.50 16.86 -8.85
N GLN A 129 -11.64 17.87 -8.70
CA GLN A 129 -11.98 19.25 -9.08
C GLN A 129 -12.18 19.38 -10.59
N ALA A 130 -11.30 18.79 -11.40
CA ALA A 130 -11.43 18.78 -12.86
C ALA A 130 -12.70 18.06 -13.34
N LEU A 131 -13.05 16.92 -12.72
CA LEU A 131 -14.30 16.21 -13.02
C LEU A 131 -15.53 17.03 -12.61
N ALA A 132 -15.46 17.75 -11.47
CA ALA A 132 -16.55 18.61 -11.03
C ALA A 132 -16.77 19.79 -11.99
N SER A 133 -15.70 20.45 -12.44
CA SER A 133 -15.82 21.55 -13.40
C SER A 133 -16.32 21.07 -14.76
N GLN A 134 -15.85 19.93 -15.25
CA GLN A 134 -16.35 19.32 -16.49
C GLN A 134 -17.84 18.97 -16.38
N SER A 135 -18.26 18.39 -15.26
CA SER A 135 -19.66 18.08 -15.00
C SER A 135 -20.54 19.34 -14.99
N GLN A 136 -20.06 20.43 -14.38
CA GLN A 136 -20.76 21.72 -14.38
C GLN A 136 -20.91 22.28 -15.80
N GLN A 137 -19.83 22.27 -16.61
CA GLN A 137 -19.87 22.73 -18.00
C GLN A 137 -20.90 21.94 -18.82
N LEU A 138 -20.91 20.61 -18.72
CA LEU A 138 -21.88 19.77 -19.42
C LEU A 138 -23.33 20.03 -18.98
N LEU A 139 -23.54 20.36 -17.70
CA LEU A 139 -24.87 20.73 -17.21
C LEU A 139 -25.33 22.08 -17.77
N GLU A 140 -24.43 23.04 -17.92
CA GLU A 140 -24.72 24.34 -18.53
C GLU A 140 -25.03 24.18 -20.03
N GLU A 141 -24.22 23.43 -20.76
CA GLU A 141 -24.48 23.09 -22.17
C GLU A 141 -25.83 22.41 -22.35
N ARG A 142 -26.15 21.41 -21.52
CA ARG A 142 -27.44 20.72 -21.56
C ARG A 142 -28.60 21.67 -21.29
N ARG A 143 -28.45 22.61 -20.35
CA ARG A 143 -29.48 23.63 -20.06
C ARG A 143 -29.68 24.56 -21.26
N GLY A 144 -28.60 25.00 -21.92
CA GLY A 144 -28.66 25.81 -23.13
C GLY A 144 -29.40 25.10 -24.26
N LEU A 145 -29.02 23.87 -24.57
CA LEU A 145 -29.69 23.05 -25.59
C LEU A 145 -31.18 22.82 -25.27
N GLN A 146 -31.52 22.67 -23.99
CA GLN A 146 -32.92 22.50 -23.59
C GLN A 146 -33.75 23.77 -23.79
N GLN A 147 -33.17 24.95 -23.59
CA GLN A 147 -33.81 26.24 -23.90
C GLN A 147 -33.99 26.42 -25.41
N GLU A 148 -32.96 26.13 -26.21
CA GLU A 148 -33.05 26.16 -27.67
C GLU A 148 -34.14 25.22 -28.19
N ARG A 149 -34.22 24.00 -27.63
CA ARG A 149 -35.26 23.04 -27.98
C ARG A 149 -36.66 23.59 -27.69
N GLN A 150 -36.87 24.22 -26.54
CA GLN A 150 -38.15 24.85 -26.19
C GLN A 150 -38.48 26.03 -27.11
N ALA A 151 -37.50 26.85 -27.47
CA ALA A 151 -37.68 27.93 -28.43
C ALA A 151 -38.11 27.41 -29.81
N LEU A 152 -37.44 26.37 -30.31
CA LEU A 152 -37.79 25.72 -31.58
C LEU A 152 -39.18 25.04 -31.53
N GLU A 153 -39.55 24.44 -30.39
CA GLU A 153 -40.91 23.91 -30.19
C GLU A 153 -41.96 25.02 -30.26
N GLY A 154 -41.71 26.16 -29.62
CA GLY A 154 -42.60 27.34 -29.69
C GLY A 154 -42.70 27.93 -31.10
N GLU A 155 -41.57 28.03 -31.82
CA GLU A 155 -41.59 28.40 -33.24
C GLU A 155 -42.45 27.42 -34.04
N LYS A 156 -42.19 26.11 -33.94
CA LYS A 156 -42.97 25.06 -34.61
C LYS A 156 -44.47 25.16 -34.32
N GLU A 157 -44.87 25.41 -33.09
CA GLU A 157 -46.28 25.60 -32.72
C GLU A 157 -46.92 26.80 -33.42
N GLN A 158 -46.18 27.91 -33.56
CA GLN A 158 -46.63 29.05 -34.38
C GLN A 158 -46.77 28.67 -35.85
N LEU A 159 -45.86 27.84 -36.39
CA LEU A 159 -45.88 27.41 -37.80
C LEU A 159 -47.04 26.46 -38.12
N LEU A 160 -47.41 25.62 -37.16
CA LEU A 160 -48.50 24.63 -37.27
C LEU A 160 -49.87 25.23 -36.94
N SER A 161 -49.93 26.48 -36.47
CA SER A 161 -51.20 27.18 -36.30
C SER A 161 -51.89 27.32 -37.66
N VAL A 162 -53.18 26.97 -37.70
CA VAL A 162 -54.00 26.82 -38.93
C VAL A 162 -54.12 28.11 -39.76
N LEU A 163 -53.63 29.25 -39.25
CA LEU A 163 -53.73 30.57 -39.84
C LEU A 163 -52.49 31.03 -40.60
N VAL A 164 -51.44 30.22 -40.74
CA VAL A 164 -50.21 30.62 -41.44
C VAL A 164 -50.47 30.73 -42.95
N PRO A 165 -50.37 31.92 -43.56
CA PRO A 165 -50.53 32.09 -45.00
C PRO A 165 -49.46 31.30 -45.76
N ARG A 166 -49.81 30.78 -46.95
CA ARG A 166 -48.91 29.98 -47.81
C ARG A 166 -47.55 30.65 -48.05
N GLU A 167 -47.49 31.98 -48.04
CA GLU A 167 -46.27 32.78 -48.14
C GLU A 167 -45.31 32.56 -46.99
N ARG A 168 -45.80 32.54 -45.73
CA ARG A 168 -44.97 32.23 -44.57
C ARG A 168 -44.40 30.81 -44.63
N ARG A 169 -45.15 29.84 -45.17
CA ARG A 169 -44.65 28.47 -45.33
C ARG A 169 -43.43 28.43 -46.26
N LEU A 170 -43.50 29.11 -47.40
CA LEU A 170 -42.40 29.17 -48.36
C LEU A 170 -41.19 29.93 -47.79
N GLU A 171 -41.42 31.00 -47.03
CA GLU A 171 -40.35 31.73 -46.34
C GLU A 171 -39.62 30.84 -45.33
N MET A 172 -40.36 30.01 -44.59
CA MET A 172 -39.79 29.07 -43.63
C MET A 172 -39.03 27.92 -44.29
N GLU A 173 -39.57 27.35 -45.38
CA GLU A 173 -38.86 26.35 -46.19
C GLU A 173 -37.52 26.90 -46.70
N ARG A 174 -37.52 28.14 -47.20
CA ARG A 174 -36.30 28.83 -47.63
C ARG A 174 -35.31 29.04 -46.48
N ASN A 175 -35.78 29.51 -45.33
CA ASN A 175 -34.93 29.74 -44.16
C ASN A 175 -34.32 28.43 -43.62
N LEU A 176 -35.07 27.33 -43.63
CA LEU A 176 -34.59 26.01 -43.23
C LEU A 176 -33.50 25.49 -44.17
N LEU A 177 -33.66 25.64 -45.49
CA LEU A 177 -32.62 25.26 -46.46
C LEU A 177 -31.34 26.08 -46.26
N VAL A 178 -31.46 27.39 -46.03
CA VAL A 178 -30.30 28.26 -45.75
C VAL A 178 -29.57 27.83 -44.48
N ARG A 179 -30.30 27.48 -43.42
CA ARG A 179 -29.69 26.97 -42.18
C ARG A 179 -29.00 25.63 -42.39
N ALA A 180 -29.64 24.71 -43.11
CA ALA A 180 -29.08 23.40 -43.41
C ALA A 180 -27.79 23.48 -44.24
N ALA A 181 -27.69 24.46 -45.15
CA ALA A 181 -26.49 24.71 -45.93
C ALA A 181 -25.38 25.42 -45.11
N ARG A 182 -25.76 26.26 -44.14
CA ARG A 182 -24.81 27.09 -43.36
C ARG A 182 -24.20 26.35 -42.17
N GLU A 183 -24.96 25.47 -41.53
CA GLU A 183 -24.48 24.72 -40.36
C GLU A 183 -23.63 23.52 -40.83
N PRO A 184 -22.31 23.48 -40.50
CA PRO A 184 -21.38 22.52 -41.10
C PRO A 184 -21.73 21.06 -40.77
N LEU A 185 -22.23 20.79 -39.55
CA LEU A 185 -22.68 19.46 -39.14
C LEU A 185 -23.90 18.98 -39.92
N VAL A 186 -24.80 19.91 -40.25
CA VAL A 186 -26.05 19.65 -40.97
C VAL A 186 -25.78 19.47 -42.47
N SER A 187 -24.84 20.25 -43.00
CA SER A 187 -24.35 20.16 -44.38
C SER A 187 -23.62 18.84 -44.65
N GLU A 188 -22.74 18.40 -43.73
CA GLU A 188 -22.02 17.12 -43.83
C GLU A 188 -22.97 15.91 -43.89
N LEU A 189 -24.14 16.01 -43.26
CA LEU A 189 -25.18 14.99 -43.28
C LEU A 189 -26.05 15.00 -44.56
N GLY A 190 -25.82 15.95 -45.47
CA GLY A 190 -26.61 16.09 -46.70
C GLY A 190 -28.07 16.43 -46.44
N MET A 191 -28.39 17.08 -45.31
CA MET A 191 -29.78 17.35 -44.92
C MET A 191 -30.48 18.29 -45.91
N GLU A 192 -29.76 19.19 -46.57
CA GLU A 192 -30.34 20.10 -47.56
C GLU A 192 -31.04 19.36 -48.71
N ALA A 193 -30.38 18.34 -49.27
CA ALA A 193 -30.96 17.54 -50.36
C ALA A 193 -32.21 16.76 -49.89
N GLY A 194 -32.16 16.21 -48.68
CA GLY A 194 -33.32 15.51 -48.10
C GLY A 194 -34.48 16.46 -47.81
N LEU A 195 -34.23 17.67 -47.32
CA LEU A 195 -35.25 18.69 -47.12
C LEU A 195 -35.88 19.14 -48.45
N GLN A 196 -35.07 19.34 -49.50
CA GLN A 196 -35.59 19.66 -50.84
C GLN A 196 -36.52 18.56 -51.37
N ASP A 197 -36.17 17.29 -51.17
CA ASP A 197 -37.00 16.15 -51.57
C ASP A 197 -38.31 16.10 -50.76
N ILE A 198 -38.23 16.32 -49.44
CA ILE A 198 -39.42 16.39 -48.57
C ILE A 198 -40.37 17.49 -49.03
N PHE A 199 -39.88 18.70 -49.27
CA PHE A 199 -40.72 19.82 -49.71
C PHE A 199 -41.31 19.59 -51.11
N LYS A 200 -40.61 18.87 -51.99
CA LYS A 200 -41.10 18.54 -53.32
C LYS A 200 -42.21 17.48 -53.30
N MET A 201 -42.08 16.47 -52.45
CA MET A 201 -42.91 15.26 -52.45
C MET A 201 -44.03 15.28 -51.40
N ASP A 202 -43.84 15.88 -50.24
CA ASP A 202 -44.83 15.93 -49.15
C ASP A 202 -45.75 17.15 -49.27
N ARG A 203 -46.65 17.12 -50.26
CA ARG A 203 -47.67 18.16 -50.48
C ARG A 203 -48.94 17.97 -49.65
N HIS A 204 -49.05 16.84 -48.94
CA HIS A 204 -50.28 16.44 -48.23
C HIS A 204 -50.58 17.27 -47.00
N CYS A 205 -49.56 17.83 -46.34
CA CYS A 205 -49.73 18.70 -45.18
C CYS A 205 -50.32 20.10 -45.52
N ALA A 206 -50.59 20.38 -46.81
CA ALA A 206 -51.19 21.62 -47.29
C ALA A 206 -52.64 21.48 -47.77
N ASP A 207 -53.16 20.25 -47.85
CA ASP A 207 -54.46 19.99 -48.48
C ASP A 207 -55.60 20.07 -47.46
N LEU A 208 -56.56 20.97 -47.70
CA LEU A 208 -57.72 21.23 -46.84
C LEU A 208 -58.63 20.00 -46.68
N ARG A 209 -58.56 19.05 -47.61
CA ARG A 209 -59.36 17.80 -47.57
C ARG A 209 -58.64 16.63 -46.90
N ASN A 210 -57.45 16.86 -46.36
CA ASN A 210 -56.69 15.82 -45.70
C ASN A 210 -57.27 15.50 -44.31
N THR A 211 -57.97 14.37 -44.24
CA THR A 211 -58.61 13.85 -43.02
C THR A 211 -57.68 12.95 -42.19
N ASP A 212 -56.55 12.52 -42.76
CA ASP A 212 -55.77 11.40 -42.26
C ASP A 212 -54.41 11.87 -41.74
N LYS A 213 -54.39 12.36 -40.49
CA LYS A 213 -53.21 12.97 -39.85
C LYS A 213 -51.97 12.08 -39.82
N ARG A 214 -52.13 10.76 -39.96
CA ARG A 214 -51.03 9.77 -39.96
C ARG A 214 -50.15 9.85 -41.20
N ARG A 215 -50.66 10.37 -42.31
CA ARG A 215 -49.91 10.52 -43.58
C ARG A 215 -49.10 11.81 -43.63
N ASN A 216 -49.39 12.76 -42.73
CA ASN A 216 -48.71 14.05 -42.66
C ASN A 216 -47.27 13.87 -42.19
N GLY A 217 -46.31 14.26 -43.03
CA GLY A 217 -44.90 14.20 -42.66
C GLY A 217 -44.33 12.78 -42.69
N SER A 218 -45.00 11.80 -43.32
CA SER A 218 -44.48 10.42 -43.38
C SER A 218 -43.06 10.35 -43.97
N LEU A 219 -42.78 11.17 -44.98
CA LEU A 219 -41.46 11.30 -45.58
C LEU A 219 -40.48 12.02 -44.65
N MET A 220 -40.94 13.07 -43.95
CA MET A 220 -40.15 13.76 -42.91
C MET A 220 -39.69 12.78 -41.83
N TRP A 221 -40.55 11.87 -41.38
CA TRP A 221 -40.20 10.86 -40.38
C TRP A 221 -39.17 9.85 -40.89
N LEU A 222 -39.25 9.46 -42.16
CA LEU A 222 -38.27 8.57 -42.77
C LEU A 222 -36.88 9.22 -42.83
N TYR A 223 -36.81 10.48 -43.27
CA TYR A 223 -35.56 11.24 -43.30
C TYR A 223 -35.00 11.51 -41.90
N LEU A 224 -35.84 11.81 -40.91
CA LEU A 224 -35.40 11.96 -39.52
C LEU A 224 -34.73 10.68 -39.00
N ARG A 225 -35.34 9.51 -39.26
CA ARG A 225 -34.74 8.21 -38.90
C ARG A 225 -33.44 7.94 -39.64
N TYR A 226 -33.38 8.28 -40.92
CA TYR A 226 -32.17 8.15 -41.72
C TYR A 226 -31.04 9.03 -41.17
N TRP A 227 -31.30 10.30 -40.86
CA TRP A 227 -30.30 11.21 -40.31
C TRP A 227 -29.84 10.82 -38.90
N GLU A 228 -30.75 10.31 -38.06
CA GLU A 228 -30.40 9.75 -36.75
C GLU A 228 -29.38 8.60 -36.89
N GLN A 229 -29.62 7.69 -37.85
CA GLN A 229 -28.68 6.60 -38.15
C GLN A 229 -27.34 7.09 -38.69
N GLN A 230 -27.33 8.13 -39.53
CA GLN A 230 -26.09 8.72 -40.05
C GLN A 230 -25.24 9.33 -38.93
N VAL A 231 -25.87 10.00 -37.96
CA VAL A 231 -25.17 10.55 -36.80
C VAL A 231 -24.55 9.44 -35.95
N GLU A 232 -25.29 8.36 -35.69
CA GLU A 232 -24.73 7.20 -34.96
C GLU A 232 -23.58 6.53 -35.72
N LEU A 233 -23.71 6.36 -37.03
CA LEU A 233 -22.61 5.86 -37.87
C LEU A 233 -21.37 6.75 -37.79
N GLN A 234 -21.53 8.08 -37.78
CA GLN A 234 -20.42 9.00 -37.62
C GLN A 234 -19.77 8.90 -36.23
N LYS A 235 -20.55 8.71 -35.16
CA LYS A 235 -20.02 8.44 -33.82
C LYS A 235 -19.19 7.16 -33.78
N HIS A 236 -19.70 6.08 -34.38
CA HIS A 236 -18.98 4.82 -34.48
C HIS A 236 -17.69 4.96 -35.29
N LYS A 237 -17.72 5.63 -36.45
CA LYS A 237 -16.51 5.89 -37.25
C LYS A 237 -15.46 6.72 -36.50
N ARG A 238 -15.88 7.72 -35.73
CA ARG A 238 -14.97 8.52 -34.89
C ARG A 238 -14.38 7.70 -33.74
N ALA A 239 -15.18 6.83 -33.12
CA ALA A 239 -14.70 5.91 -32.10
C ALA A 239 -13.71 4.89 -32.68
N GLU A 240 -14.02 4.32 -33.86
CA GLU A 240 -13.11 3.43 -34.59
C GLU A 240 -11.80 4.16 -34.96
N ALA A 241 -11.86 5.39 -35.47
CA ALA A 241 -10.66 6.17 -35.78
C ALA A 241 -9.82 6.50 -34.53
N ALA A 242 -10.46 6.77 -33.39
CA ALA A 242 -9.77 6.98 -32.12
C ALA A 242 -9.11 5.70 -31.58
N LEU A 243 -9.73 4.54 -31.82
CA LEU A 243 -9.19 3.22 -31.45
C LEU A 243 -8.08 2.75 -32.41
N LEU A 244 -8.20 3.05 -33.70
CA LEU A 244 -7.27 2.65 -34.76
C LEU A 244 -6.12 3.65 -34.99
N GLY A 245 -6.04 4.73 -34.20
CA GLY A 245 -4.88 5.63 -34.19
C GLY A 245 -3.56 4.93 -33.80
N PRO A 246 -2.43 5.62 -33.98
CA PRO A 246 -1.35 5.27 -34.91
C PRO A 246 -0.72 3.88 -34.65
N GLN A 247 -1.39 2.80 -35.04
CA GLN A 247 -0.74 1.48 -35.17
C GLN A 247 -0.20 1.21 -36.60
N SER A 248 -0.35 2.15 -37.52
CA SER A 248 0.11 2.02 -38.91
C SER A 248 1.53 2.51 -39.19
N ASP A 249 2.21 3.15 -38.22
CA ASP A 249 3.55 3.73 -38.42
C ASP A 249 4.71 2.82 -37.95
N LEU A 250 4.42 1.53 -37.71
CA LEU A 250 5.41 0.48 -37.48
C LEU A 250 5.42 -0.50 -38.66
N LYS A 251 5.97 -0.06 -39.80
CA LYS A 251 6.48 -0.93 -40.86
C LYS A 251 7.78 -0.39 -41.43
#